data_AF-A0A1H2DNT8-F1
#
_entry.id   AF-A0A1H2DNT8-F1
#
_cell.length_a   1.000
_cell.length_b   1.000
_cell.length_c   1.000
_cell.angle_alpha   90.00
_cell.angle_beta   90.00
_cell.angle_gamma   90.00
#
_symmetry.space_group_name_H-M   'P 1'
#
loop_
_entity.id
_entity.type
_entity.pdbx_description
1 polymer ?
#
loop_
_entity_poly.entity_id
_entity_poly.type
_entity_poly.pdbx_seq_one_letter_code
_entity_poly.pdbx_strand_id
1 'polypeptide(L)'
;MKDGKIGNNPCERMDRPQARSEERVPLTVEQARAVLLHVASRDATDAARWSLALLTGARQAEALGLTWDRVDLGVGVIDISWQLARLKLKKGPRPQGDVYPREAFDVPDTFTFTPVHWTACLVPTKTSGSRRLVPLLPPVVAALTELWEQKGNPSQGLVFTRDDGAAIQPATTPSLGSSCVYKPR
;
A
#
# COMPACT_ATOMS: atom_id res chain seq x y z
N MET A 1 20.04 -14.38 -23.34
CA MET A 1 19.69 -15.33 -24.43
C MET A 1 18.20 -15.57 -24.37
N LYS A 2 17.46 -15.36 -25.47
CA LYS A 2 16.12 -15.93 -25.64
C LYS A 2 16.34 -17.38 -26.05
N ASP A 3 15.75 -18.34 -25.35
CA ASP A 3 16.03 -19.79 -25.44
C ASP A 3 15.87 -20.43 -26.85
N GLY A 4 15.63 -19.67 -27.93
CA GLY A 4 15.55 -20.17 -29.31
C GLY A 4 14.36 -21.08 -29.61
N LYS A 5 13.48 -21.31 -28.63
CA LYS A 5 12.37 -22.28 -28.70
C LYS A 5 11.24 -21.87 -29.65
N ILE A 6 11.17 -20.61 -30.09
CA ILE A 6 10.17 -20.11 -31.04
C ILE A 6 10.87 -19.16 -31.99
N GLY A 7 10.77 -19.44 -33.31
CA GLY A 7 11.52 -18.72 -34.35
C GLY A 7 11.06 -17.27 -34.58
N ASN A 8 9.83 -16.92 -34.18
CA ASN A 8 9.26 -15.58 -34.30
C ASN A 8 8.39 -15.27 -33.07
N ASN A 9 8.20 -14.00 -32.74
CA ASN A 9 7.38 -13.56 -31.61
C ASN A 9 5.87 -13.69 -31.95
N PRO A 10 5.08 -14.56 -31.27
CA PRO A 10 3.66 -14.71 -31.56
C PRO A 10 2.85 -13.43 -31.35
N CYS A 11 3.31 -12.52 -30.49
CA CYS A 11 2.66 -11.25 -30.22
C CYS A 11 2.76 -10.25 -31.38
N GLU A 12 3.67 -10.45 -32.34
CA GLU A 12 3.76 -9.59 -33.55
C GLU A 12 2.64 -9.85 -34.56
N ARG A 13 1.92 -10.98 -34.42
CA ARG A 13 0.84 -11.41 -35.33
C ARG A 13 -0.56 -11.10 -34.79
N MET A 14 -0.65 -10.39 -33.67
CA MET A 14 -1.90 -10.03 -33.02
C MET A 14 -2.09 -8.51 -33.09
N ASP A 15 -3.24 -8.08 -33.58
CA ASP A 15 -3.66 -6.70 -33.43
C ASP A 15 -3.87 -6.39 -31.96
N ARG A 16 -3.37 -5.23 -31.51
CA ARG A 16 -3.56 -4.79 -30.12
C ARG A 16 -5.07 -4.68 -29.86
N PRO A 17 -5.63 -5.41 -28.88
CA PRO A 17 -7.04 -5.26 -28.54
C PRO A 17 -7.31 -3.80 -28.17
N GLN A 18 -8.46 -3.27 -28.60
CA GLN A 18 -8.85 -1.90 -28.28
C GLN A 18 -8.99 -1.77 -26.77
N ALA A 19 -8.06 -1.04 -26.16
CA ALA A 19 -8.15 -0.68 -24.76
C ALA A 19 -9.28 0.35 -24.61
N ARG A 20 -10.36 -0.03 -23.92
CA ARG A 20 -11.32 0.94 -23.40
C ARG A 20 -10.65 1.67 -22.23
N SER A 21 -10.02 2.80 -22.49
CA SER A 21 -9.59 3.71 -21.44
C SER A 21 -10.67 4.77 -21.25
N GLU A 22 -11.39 4.70 -20.14
CA GLU A 22 -12.19 5.83 -19.68
C GLU A 22 -11.25 6.87 -19.05
N GLU A 23 -11.48 8.15 -19.35
CA GLU A 23 -10.73 9.23 -18.74
C GLU A 23 -11.08 9.32 -17.25
N ARG A 24 -10.06 9.43 -16.39
CA ARG A 24 -10.28 9.57 -14.95
C ARG A 24 -10.60 11.03 -14.65
N VAL A 25 -11.83 11.30 -14.23
CA VAL A 25 -12.24 12.63 -13.76
C VAL A 25 -11.69 12.84 -12.34
N PRO A 26 -10.80 13.82 -12.12
CA PRO A 26 -10.30 14.13 -10.77
C PRO A 26 -11.41 14.73 -9.91
N LEU A 27 -11.27 14.62 -8.58
CA LEU A 27 -12.17 15.28 -7.64
C LEU A 27 -12.03 16.80 -7.78
N THR A 28 -13.15 17.52 -7.69
CA THR A 28 -13.10 18.98 -7.48
C THR A 28 -12.61 19.29 -6.07
N VAL A 29 -12.21 20.53 -5.83
CA VAL A 29 -11.77 20.99 -4.50
C VAL A 29 -12.87 20.83 -3.47
N GLU A 30 -14.13 21.12 -3.84
CA GLU A 30 -15.31 21.00 -2.98
C GLU A 30 -15.57 19.53 -2.62
N GLN A 31 -15.43 18.63 -3.58
CA GLN A 31 -15.58 17.19 -3.36
C GLN A 31 -14.47 16.66 -2.45
N ALA A 32 -13.21 17.04 -2.71
CA ALA A 32 -12.08 16.65 -1.87
C ALA A 32 -12.26 17.15 -0.43
N ARG A 33 -12.70 18.41 -0.27
CA ARG A 33 -13.01 18.99 1.05
C ARG A 33 -14.14 18.23 1.75
N ALA A 34 -15.22 17.90 1.04
CA ALA A 34 -16.33 17.14 1.59
C ALA A 34 -15.89 15.75 2.06
N VAL A 35 -15.03 15.07 1.29
CA VAL A 35 -14.44 13.78 1.68
C VAL A 35 -13.62 13.93 2.97
N LEU A 36 -12.71 14.92 3.03
CA LEU A 36 -11.87 15.15 4.21
C LEU A 36 -12.70 15.44 5.48
N LEU A 37 -13.74 16.27 5.37
CA LEU A 37 -14.65 16.54 6.48
C LEU A 37 -15.44 15.30 6.89
N HIS A 38 -15.88 14.50 5.93
CA HIS A 38 -16.61 13.26 6.22
C HIS A 38 -15.73 12.26 6.97
N VAL A 39 -14.51 11.99 6.52
CA VAL A 39 -13.62 11.00 7.16
C VAL A 39 -13.14 11.46 8.53
N ALA A 40 -12.90 12.77 8.72
CA ALA A 40 -12.55 13.35 10.01
C ALA A 40 -13.62 13.11 11.08
N SER A 41 -14.90 12.99 10.68
CA SER A 41 -16.00 12.71 11.61
C SER A 41 -16.15 11.24 12.02
N ARG A 42 -15.39 10.32 11.40
CA ARG A 42 -15.59 8.88 11.57
C ARG A 42 -14.51 8.21 12.42
N ASP A 43 -13.25 8.32 11.99
CA ASP A 43 -12.12 7.62 12.59
C ASP A 43 -10.80 8.34 12.26
N ALA A 44 -9.90 8.44 13.23
CA ALA A 44 -8.62 9.13 13.08
C ALA A 44 -7.70 8.45 12.05
N THR A 45 -7.77 7.12 11.91
CA THR A 45 -6.98 6.36 10.92
C THR A 45 -7.37 6.77 9.51
N ASP A 46 -8.68 6.80 9.22
CA ASP A 46 -9.18 7.23 7.92
C ASP A 46 -8.94 8.73 7.70
N ALA A 47 -9.13 9.57 8.72
CA ALA A 47 -8.83 10.99 8.64
C ALA A 47 -7.37 11.26 8.23
N ALA A 48 -6.40 10.64 8.90
CA ALA A 48 -4.99 10.78 8.60
C ALA A 48 -4.62 10.17 7.23
N ARG A 49 -5.15 8.98 6.91
CA ARG A 49 -4.85 8.27 5.65
C ARG A 49 -5.34 9.02 4.43
N TRP A 50 -6.57 9.53 4.46
CA TRP A 50 -7.15 10.29 3.35
C TRP A 50 -6.53 11.68 3.24
N SER A 51 -6.25 12.35 4.36
CA SER A 51 -5.51 13.62 4.36
C SER A 51 -4.14 13.47 3.73
N LEU A 52 -3.40 12.42 4.12
CA LEU A 52 -2.11 12.10 3.52
C LEU A 52 -2.23 11.88 2.01
N ALA A 53 -3.15 11.01 1.57
CA ALA A 53 -3.30 10.67 0.15
C ALA A 53 -3.69 11.89 -0.72
N LEU A 54 -4.67 12.68 -0.27
CA LEU A 54 -5.19 13.82 -1.04
C LEU A 54 -4.22 15.02 -1.06
N LEU A 55 -3.49 15.24 0.04
CA LEU A 55 -2.64 16.43 0.18
C LEU A 55 -1.18 16.21 -0.23
N THR A 56 -0.70 14.95 -0.23
CA THR A 56 0.69 14.62 -0.63
C THR A 56 0.78 13.82 -1.93
N GLY A 57 -0.34 13.32 -2.44
CA GLY A 57 -0.37 12.46 -3.64
C GLY A 57 0.26 11.09 -3.43
N ALA A 58 0.44 10.65 -2.18
CA ALA A 58 0.93 9.31 -1.87
C ALA A 58 0.00 8.23 -2.47
N ARG A 59 0.58 7.26 -3.17
CA ARG A 59 -0.20 6.14 -3.70
C ARG A 59 -0.73 5.30 -2.55
N GLN A 60 -1.85 4.61 -2.75
CA GLN A 60 -2.46 3.77 -1.70
C GLN A 60 -1.46 2.81 -1.05
N ALA A 61 -0.63 2.12 -1.84
CA ALA A 61 0.37 1.20 -1.32
C ALA A 61 1.50 1.90 -0.53
N GLU A 62 1.87 3.13 -0.94
CA GLU A 62 2.86 3.96 -0.24
C GLU A 62 2.30 4.42 1.10
N ALA A 63 1.06 4.93 1.13
CA ALA A 63 0.38 5.33 2.36
C ALA A 63 0.24 4.14 3.33
N LEU A 64 -0.29 3.01 2.86
CA LEU A 64 -0.49 1.80 3.69
C LEU A 64 0.84 1.14 4.14
N GLY A 65 1.93 1.40 3.44
CA GLY A 65 3.28 0.93 3.79
C GLY A 65 4.07 1.92 4.65
N LEU A 66 3.49 3.07 5.00
CA LEU A 66 4.16 4.06 5.82
C LEU A 66 4.34 3.52 7.24
N THR A 67 5.54 3.75 7.77
CA THR A 67 6.01 3.27 9.07
C THR A 67 6.42 4.47 9.91
N TRP A 68 6.22 4.41 11.23
CA TRP A 68 6.49 5.55 12.12
C TRP A 68 7.97 5.96 12.17
N ASP A 69 8.90 5.03 11.93
CA ASP A 69 10.34 5.34 11.77
C ASP A 69 10.66 6.22 10.55
N ARG A 70 9.69 6.41 9.66
CA ARG A 70 9.78 7.24 8.43
C ARG A 70 8.91 8.49 8.49
N VAL A 71 8.34 8.80 9.65
CA VAL A 71 7.54 9.99 9.87
C VAL A 71 8.25 10.89 10.87
N ASP A 72 8.71 12.05 10.41
CA ASP A 72 9.21 13.10 11.29
C ASP A 72 8.14 14.18 11.42
N LEU A 73 7.35 14.12 12.50
CA LEU A 73 6.32 15.12 12.78
C LEU A 73 6.90 16.46 13.24
N GLY A 74 8.11 16.48 13.79
CA GLY A 74 8.77 17.71 14.26
C GLY A 74 9.28 18.56 13.10
N VAL A 75 9.90 17.91 12.10
CA VAL A 75 10.31 18.55 10.85
C VAL A 75 9.13 18.67 9.87
N GLY A 76 8.13 17.80 10.00
CA GLY A 76 6.99 17.74 9.10
C GLY A 76 7.36 17.11 7.76
N VAL A 77 8.03 15.96 7.76
CA VAL A 77 8.47 15.25 6.56
C VAL A 77 8.20 13.75 6.69
N ILE A 78 7.86 13.09 5.58
CA ILE A 78 7.79 11.62 5.48
C ILE A 78 8.72 11.08 4.41
N ASP A 79 9.26 9.88 4.65
CA ASP A 79 10.02 9.11 3.66
C ASP A 79 9.13 8.08 2.94
N ILE A 80 8.83 8.36 1.68
CA ILE A 80 8.14 7.42 0.78
C ILE A 80 9.18 6.62 -0.01
N SER A 81 9.83 5.67 0.66
CA SER A 81 10.78 4.73 0.05
C SER A 81 10.27 3.29 -0.05
N TRP A 82 9.19 2.98 0.67
CA TRP A 82 8.60 1.65 0.78
C TRP A 82 7.10 1.71 0.51
N GLN A 83 6.55 0.55 0.15
CA GLN A 83 5.13 0.38 -0.08
C GLN A 83 4.68 -0.99 0.44
N LEU A 84 3.41 -1.08 0.82
CA LEU A 84 2.80 -2.35 1.19
C LEU A 84 2.42 -3.13 -0.07
N ALA A 85 2.90 -4.37 -0.19
CA ALA A 85 2.51 -5.28 -1.25
C ALA A 85 2.19 -6.67 -0.69
N ARG A 86 1.37 -7.42 -1.43
CA ARG A 86 1.15 -8.83 -1.16
C ARG A 86 2.15 -9.67 -1.94
N LEU A 87 2.98 -10.44 -1.24
CA LEU A 87 3.89 -11.39 -1.84
C LEU A 87 3.28 -12.79 -1.84
N LYS A 88 3.59 -13.58 -2.87
CA LYS A 88 3.13 -14.96 -2.98
C LYS A 88 3.92 -15.84 -2.01
N LEU A 89 3.26 -16.88 -1.49
CA LEU A 89 3.91 -17.91 -0.69
C LEU A 89 4.39 -19.04 -1.58
N LYS A 90 5.45 -19.74 -1.15
CA LYS A 90 5.86 -21.02 -1.72
C LYS A 90 4.73 -22.03 -1.58
N LYS A 91 4.67 -23.00 -2.50
CA LYS A 91 3.70 -24.10 -2.40
C LYS A 91 3.96 -24.89 -1.12
N GLY A 92 2.94 -25.09 -0.30
CA GLY A 92 3.05 -25.82 0.96
C GLY A 92 2.03 -25.38 2.01
N PRO A 93 2.14 -25.91 3.24
CA PRO A 93 1.32 -25.48 4.36
C PRO A 93 1.59 -24.00 4.69
N ARG A 94 0.55 -23.32 5.16
CA ARG A 94 0.66 -21.92 5.55
C ARG A 94 1.40 -21.81 6.89
N PRO A 95 2.33 -20.85 7.06
CA PRO A 95 2.99 -20.64 8.35
C PRO A 95 1.98 -20.26 9.45
N GLN A 96 2.34 -20.55 10.70
CA GLN A 96 1.58 -20.12 11.87
C GLN A 96 2.02 -18.72 12.32
N GLY A 97 1.13 -18.01 13.02
CA GLY A 97 1.36 -16.66 13.52
C GLY A 97 1.00 -15.54 12.55
N ASP A 98 1.10 -14.30 13.01
CA ASP A 98 0.67 -13.12 12.26
C ASP A 98 1.76 -12.59 11.32
N VAL A 99 3.04 -12.75 11.68
CA VAL A 99 4.17 -12.36 10.84
C VAL A 99 4.79 -13.62 10.25
N TYR A 100 4.66 -13.81 8.93
CA TYR A 100 5.23 -14.99 8.28
C TYR A 100 6.74 -14.88 8.11
N PRO A 101 7.46 -15.99 8.26
CA PRO A 101 8.91 -16.01 8.10
C PRO A 101 9.29 -15.76 6.64
N ARG A 102 10.44 -15.12 6.42
CA ARG A 102 10.86 -14.62 5.10
C ARG A 102 11.01 -15.76 4.07
N GLU A 103 11.41 -16.94 4.51
CA GLU A 103 11.59 -18.14 3.70
C GLU A 103 10.28 -18.73 3.14
N ALA A 104 9.12 -18.35 3.70
CA ALA A 104 7.81 -18.80 3.23
C ALA A 104 7.40 -18.14 1.91
N PHE A 105 8.04 -17.05 1.51
CA PHE A 105 7.67 -16.27 0.33
C PHE A 105 8.34 -16.79 -0.95
N ASP A 106 7.56 -16.84 -2.03
CA ASP A 106 8.00 -17.26 -3.37
C ASP A 106 8.58 -16.05 -4.12
N VAL A 107 9.75 -15.62 -3.68
CA VAL A 107 10.53 -14.54 -4.27
C VAL A 107 12.00 -14.94 -4.34
N PRO A 108 12.79 -14.39 -5.28
CA PRO A 108 14.24 -14.63 -5.31
C PRO A 108 14.90 -14.24 -3.98
N ASP A 109 15.94 -14.95 -3.57
CA ASP A 109 16.64 -14.68 -2.30
C ASP A 109 17.22 -13.25 -2.24
N THR A 110 17.57 -12.69 -3.40
CA THR A 110 18.08 -11.33 -3.58
C THR A 110 17.01 -10.24 -3.48
N PHE A 111 15.72 -10.60 -3.46
CA PHE A 111 14.62 -9.63 -3.45
C PHE A 111 14.47 -8.99 -2.06
N THR A 112 14.66 -7.69 -1.95
CA THR A 112 14.52 -6.97 -0.66
C THR A 112 13.04 -6.82 -0.27
N PHE A 113 12.66 -7.28 0.93
CA PHE A 113 11.33 -7.08 1.50
C PHE A 113 11.32 -7.36 3.01
N THR A 114 10.31 -6.86 3.72
CA THR A 114 10.10 -7.12 5.15
C THR A 114 8.69 -7.64 5.37
N PRO A 115 8.48 -8.87 5.87
CA PRO A 115 7.16 -9.36 6.25
C PRO A 115 6.56 -8.49 7.36
N VAL A 116 5.26 -8.17 7.25
CA VAL A 116 4.55 -7.38 8.27
C VAL A 116 3.35 -8.12 8.81
N HIS A 117 2.47 -8.62 7.95
CA HIS A 117 1.27 -9.33 8.39
C HIS A 117 0.77 -10.29 7.32
N TRP A 118 0.79 -11.59 7.64
CA TRP A 118 0.52 -12.69 6.72
C TRP A 118 1.30 -12.54 5.41
N THR A 119 0.61 -12.32 4.29
CA THR A 119 1.24 -12.12 2.98
C THR A 119 1.63 -10.67 2.70
N ALA A 120 1.25 -9.72 3.56
CA ALA A 120 1.57 -8.32 3.40
C ALA A 120 3.00 -8.04 3.86
N CYS A 121 3.77 -7.47 2.96
CA CYS A 121 5.18 -7.16 3.14
C CYS A 121 5.44 -5.72 2.72
N LEU A 122 6.39 -5.07 3.39
CA LEU A 122 7.01 -3.86 2.90
C LEU A 122 7.99 -4.26 1.80
N VAL A 123 7.84 -3.64 0.64
CA VAL A 123 8.76 -3.74 -0.49
C VAL A 123 9.27 -2.36 -0.85
N PRO A 124 10.54 -2.23 -1.26
CA PRO A 124 11.04 -0.95 -1.74
C PRO A 124 10.24 -0.51 -2.97
N THR A 125 10.15 0.79 -3.19
CA THR A 125 9.55 1.31 -4.41
C THR A 125 10.32 0.82 -5.65
N LYS A 126 9.59 0.59 -6.76
CA LYS A 126 10.06 -0.14 -7.94
C LYS A 126 11.33 0.44 -8.58
N THR A 127 11.58 1.73 -8.38
CA THR A 127 12.79 2.41 -8.90
C THR A 127 13.38 3.31 -7.82
N SER A 128 14.70 3.44 -7.79
CA SER A 128 15.41 4.38 -6.90
C SER A 128 14.89 5.80 -7.04
N GLY A 129 14.55 6.22 -8.27
CA GLY A 129 13.97 7.54 -8.56
C GLY A 129 12.54 7.76 -8.06
N SER A 130 11.85 6.74 -7.54
CA SER A 130 10.52 6.90 -6.91
C SER A 130 10.59 7.17 -5.40
N ARG A 131 11.79 7.08 -4.80
CA ARG A 131 12.03 7.38 -3.39
C ARG A 131 12.07 8.89 -3.20
N ARG A 132 11.29 9.40 -2.26
CA ARG A 132 11.18 10.85 -2.02
C ARG A 132 10.88 11.15 -0.56
N LEU A 133 11.48 12.22 -0.07
CA LEU A 133 11.04 12.91 1.13
C LEU A 133 9.90 13.86 0.74
N VAL A 134 8.76 13.74 1.40
CA VAL A 134 7.58 14.57 1.12
C VAL A 134 7.31 15.46 2.33
N PRO A 135 7.34 16.80 2.17
CA PRO A 135 6.89 17.70 3.22
C PRO A 135 5.41 17.48 3.55
N LEU A 136 5.09 17.47 4.83
CA LEU A 136 3.75 17.37 5.35
C LEU A 136 3.14 18.76 5.49
N LEU A 137 1.94 18.92 4.92
CA LEU A 137 1.13 20.10 5.18
C LEU A 137 0.62 20.08 6.63
N PRO A 138 0.43 21.24 7.29
CA PRO A 138 0.00 21.30 8.68
C PRO A 138 -1.25 20.46 9.02
N PRO A 139 -2.30 20.38 8.17
CA PRO A 139 -3.44 19.50 8.44
C PRO A 139 -3.07 18.01 8.49
N VAL A 140 -2.07 17.58 7.70
CA VAL A 140 -1.59 16.19 7.71
C VAL A 140 -0.77 15.92 8.98
N VAL A 141 0.06 16.87 9.41
CA VAL A 141 0.80 16.76 10.68
C VAL A 141 -0.18 16.64 11.85
N ALA A 142 -1.22 17.47 11.89
CA ALA A 142 -2.24 17.42 12.92
C ALA A 142 -2.96 16.05 12.95
N ALA A 143 -3.41 15.55 11.79
CA ALA A 143 -4.10 14.28 11.71
C ALA A 143 -3.20 13.08 12.09
N LEU A 144 -1.93 13.09 11.71
CA LEU A 144 -0.97 12.05 12.11
C LEU A 144 -0.62 12.12 13.60
N THR A 145 -0.53 13.34 14.16
CA THR A 145 -0.29 13.53 15.59
C THR A 145 -1.46 13.00 16.41
N GLU A 146 -2.69 13.34 16.02
CA GLU A 146 -3.90 12.83 16.67
C GLU A 146 -3.97 11.29 16.59
N LEU A 147 -3.65 10.71 15.43
CA LEU A 147 -3.58 9.27 15.26
C LEU A 147 -2.55 8.62 16.20
N TRP A 148 -1.37 9.23 16.32
CA TRP A 148 -0.31 8.78 17.24
C TRP A 148 -0.76 8.84 18.69
N GLU A 149 -1.43 9.92 19.11
CA GLU A 149 -1.94 10.07 20.46
C GLU A 149 -3.02 9.04 20.80
N GLN A 150 -3.88 8.68 19.83
CA GLN A 150 -4.96 7.71 20.03
C GLN A 150 -4.48 6.26 20.02
N LYS A 151 -3.61 5.88 19.06
CA LYS A 151 -3.20 4.47 18.84
C LYS A 151 -1.81 4.13 19.38
N GLY A 152 -1.01 5.14 19.71
CA GLY A 152 0.39 4.97 20.08
C GLY A 152 1.23 4.41 18.93
N ASN A 153 2.31 3.71 19.29
CA ASN A 153 3.20 3.02 18.35
C ASN A 153 2.95 1.51 18.38
N PRO A 154 2.06 0.96 17.52
CA PRO A 154 1.79 -0.47 17.49
C PRO A 154 3.05 -1.27 17.09
N SER A 155 3.15 -2.50 17.59
CA SER A 155 4.34 -3.37 17.50
C SER A 155 4.85 -3.67 16.09
N GLN A 156 4.02 -3.51 15.05
CA GLN A 156 4.42 -3.69 13.65
C GLN A 156 5.04 -2.45 13.01
N GLY A 157 5.05 -1.31 13.70
CA GLY A 157 5.64 -0.04 13.26
C GLY A 157 4.89 0.66 12.12
N LEU A 158 3.80 0.09 11.58
CA LEU A 158 2.96 0.72 10.57
C LEU A 158 2.16 1.89 11.16
N VAL A 159 2.01 2.96 10.37
CA VAL A 159 1.16 4.10 10.71
C VAL A 159 -0.33 3.72 10.64
N PHE A 160 -0.73 3.01 9.58
CA PHE A 160 -2.13 2.66 9.36
C PHE A 160 -2.36 1.16 9.56
N THR A 161 -3.02 0.83 10.65
CA THR A 161 -3.41 -0.53 11.03
C THR A 161 -4.91 -0.63 11.25
N ARG A 162 -5.43 -1.85 11.14
CA ARG A 162 -6.76 -2.23 11.62
C ARG A 162 -6.78 -2.20 13.15
N ASP A 163 -7.96 -2.29 13.74
CA ASP A 163 -8.11 -2.23 15.21
C ASP A 163 -7.47 -3.42 15.93
N ASP A 164 -7.30 -4.55 15.24
CA ASP A 164 -6.55 -5.73 15.71
C ASP A 164 -5.02 -5.57 15.57
N GLY A 165 -4.54 -4.40 15.15
CA GLY A 165 -3.11 -4.11 14.91
C GLY A 165 -2.59 -4.62 13.58
N ALA A 166 -3.38 -5.36 12.80
CA ALA A 166 -2.96 -5.91 11.52
C ALA A 166 -2.85 -4.84 10.43
N ALA A 167 -1.96 -5.08 9.45
CA ALA A 167 -1.84 -4.23 8.28
C ALA A 167 -3.17 -4.12 7.50
N ILE A 168 -3.61 -2.89 7.21
CA ILE A 168 -4.73 -2.64 6.32
C ILE A 168 -4.34 -3.13 4.92
N GLN A 169 -5.10 -4.09 4.41
CA GLN A 169 -4.82 -4.64 3.10
C GLN A 169 -5.29 -3.68 2.01
N PRO A 170 -4.51 -3.47 0.93
CA PRO A 170 -5.04 -2.79 -0.25
C PRO A 170 -6.27 -3.56 -0.72
N ALA A 171 -7.42 -2.87 -0.81
CA ALA A 171 -8.62 -3.46 -1.36
C ALA A 171 -8.26 -4.01 -2.75
N THR A 172 -8.41 -5.31 -2.93
CA THR A 172 -8.33 -5.89 -4.27
C THR A 172 -9.55 -5.34 -5.00
N THR A 173 -9.37 -4.50 -6.02
CA THR A 173 -10.49 -4.15 -6.91
C THR A 173 -11.17 -5.48 -7.25
N PRO A 174 -12.45 -5.69 -6.90
CA PRO A 174 -13.12 -6.87 -7.37
C PRO A 174 -13.18 -6.71 -8.89
N SER A 175 -12.35 -7.45 -9.61
CA SER A 175 -12.67 -7.76 -10.99
C SER A 175 -14.08 -8.33 -10.95
N LEU A 176 -15.04 -7.64 -11.58
CA LEU A 176 -16.40 -8.17 -11.73
C LEU A 176 -16.27 -9.63 -12.18
N GLY A 177 -16.65 -10.58 -11.31
CA GLY A 177 -16.61 -12.01 -11.63
C GLY A 177 -15.75 -12.92 -10.74
N SER A 178 -15.25 -12.50 -9.57
CA SER A 178 -14.73 -13.48 -8.60
C SER A 178 -14.94 -13.01 -7.16
N SER A 179 -15.99 -13.55 -6.54
CA SER A 179 -16.23 -13.51 -5.11
C SER A 179 -15.16 -14.32 -4.37
N CYS A 180 -13.98 -13.72 -4.14
CA CYS A 180 -13.04 -14.26 -3.17
C CYS A 180 -13.52 -13.84 -1.78
N VAL A 181 -14.52 -14.56 -1.28
CA VAL A 181 -14.96 -14.50 0.11
C VAL A 181 -13.78 -14.96 0.97
N TYR A 182 -13.23 -14.04 1.76
CA TYR A 182 -12.37 -14.39 2.89
C TYR A 182 -13.19 -15.31 3.81
N LYS A 183 -12.92 -16.61 3.77
CA LYS A 183 -13.48 -17.60 4.70
C LYS A 183 -12.44 -17.88 5.77
N PRO A 184 -12.63 -17.39 7.01
CA PRO A 184 -11.86 -17.87 8.15
C PRO A 184 -12.49 -19.18 8.64
N ARG A 185 -11.70 -20.25 8.73
CA ARG A 185 -11.71 -21.28 9.78
C ARG A 185 -10.34 -21.95 9.83
#